data_AF-A0A9E3SHR1-F1
#
_entry.id   AF-A0A9E3SHR1-F1
#
_cell.length_a   1.000
_cell.length_b   1.000
_cell.length_c   1.000
_cell.angle_alpha   90.00
_cell.angle_beta   90.00
_cell.angle_gamma   90.00
#
_symmetry.space_group_name_H-M   'P 1'
#
loop_
_entity.id
_entity.type
_entity.pdbx_description
1 polymer ?
#
loop_
_entity_poly.entity_id
_entity_poly.type
_entity_poly.pdbx_seq_one_letter_code
_entity_poly.pdbx_strand_id
1 'polypeptide(L)'
;SPTPRSTPSRPPAQPCGTRSGVFLAASEAADSQKAITGARRLHGSGQISRALTLLEAAIAHRPEDEALWVARLEILSLASLRAEFLSVVRDFVDAHPDSPRFGEVVNLWKRFPVTVS
;
A
#
# COMPACT_ATOMS: atom_id res chain seq x y z
N SER A 1 -7.91 -2.61 -70.14
CA SER A 1 -6.79 -1.81 -69.60
C SER A 1 -7.35 -0.68 -68.75
N PRO A 2 -6.68 -0.32 -67.63
CA PRO A 2 -7.31 -0.36 -66.30
C PRO A 2 -7.56 1.03 -65.67
N THR A 3 -8.47 1.10 -64.71
CA THR A 3 -8.51 2.18 -63.70
C THR A 3 -8.44 1.60 -62.29
N PRO A 4 -7.82 2.32 -61.35
CA PRO A 4 -7.06 1.69 -60.27
C PRO A 4 -7.89 1.43 -59.01
N ARG A 5 -7.47 0.36 -58.33
CA ARG A 5 -7.89 -0.08 -57.01
C ARG A 5 -7.38 0.92 -55.95
N SER A 6 -8.28 1.67 -55.32
CA SER A 6 -7.96 2.51 -54.15
C SER A 6 -8.31 1.77 -52.86
N THR A 7 -7.28 1.19 -52.24
CA THR A 7 -7.27 0.72 -50.85
C THR A 7 -6.98 1.88 -49.87
N PRO A 8 -7.17 1.71 -48.55
CA PRO A 8 -7.76 2.71 -47.67
C PRO A 8 -6.75 3.68 -47.05
N SER A 9 -7.16 4.94 -46.90
CA SER A 9 -6.41 5.94 -46.14
C SER A 9 -6.68 5.79 -44.64
N ARG A 10 -5.75 5.11 -43.99
CA ARG A 10 -5.49 5.10 -42.54
C ARG A 10 -5.57 6.53 -41.96
N PRO A 11 -6.34 6.80 -40.89
CA PRO A 11 -6.30 8.10 -40.22
C PRO A 11 -4.94 8.29 -39.52
N PRO A 12 -4.30 9.46 -39.65
CA PRO A 12 -3.06 9.74 -38.93
C PRO A 12 -3.35 10.12 -37.47
N ALA A 13 -2.56 9.50 -36.59
CA ALA A 13 -2.07 9.98 -35.30
C ALA A 13 -3.01 10.84 -34.43
N GLN A 14 -3.48 10.23 -33.33
CA GLN A 14 -3.85 10.98 -32.13
C GLN A 14 -2.65 11.82 -31.66
N PRO A 15 -2.81 13.14 -31.43
CA PRO A 15 -1.83 13.89 -30.69
C PRO A 15 -1.99 13.64 -29.18
N CYS A 16 -0.83 13.40 -28.58
CA CYS A 16 -0.48 13.47 -27.17
C CYS A 16 -1.22 14.55 -26.37
N GLY A 17 -1.44 14.31 -25.07
CA GLY A 17 -1.65 15.42 -24.14
C GLY A 17 -2.25 15.06 -22.78
N THR A 18 -1.39 14.65 -21.87
CA THR A 18 -1.42 15.16 -20.48
C THR A 18 -2.63 14.79 -19.60
N ARG A 19 -2.72 13.53 -19.14
CA ARG A 19 -3.48 13.23 -17.91
C ARG A 19 -3.01 11.99 -17.14
N SER A 20 -1.73 11.64 -17.19
CA SER A 20 -1.28 10.34 -16.67
C SER A 20 -0.76 10.35 -15.22
N GLY A 21 -0.35 11.49 -14.66
CA GLY A 21 0.20 11.50 -13.29
C GLY A 21 -0.88 11.38 -12.20
N VAL A 22 -1.97 12.13 -12.34
CA VAL A 22 -3.03 12.19 -11.31
C VAL A 22 -3.91 10.93 -11.29
N PHE A 23 -4.12 10.28 -12.44
CA PHE A 23 -4.99 9.10 -12.51
C PHE A 23 -4.29 7.82 -12.00
N LEU A 24 -2.97 7.69 -12.21
CA LEU A 24 -2.18 6.61 -11.62
C LEU A 24 -2.08 6.78 -10.10
N ALA A 25 -1.65 7.94 -9.61
CA ALA A 25 -1.53 8.18 -8.17
C ALA A 25 -2.87 8.01 -7.42
N ALA A 26 -3.99 8.42 -8.02
CA ALA A 26 -5.33 8.21 -7.44
C ALA A 26 -5.77 6.74 -7.47
N SER A 27 -5.43 6.00 -8.53
CA SER A 27 -5.72 4.56 -8.62
C SER A 27 -4.85 3.77 -7.65
N GLU A 28 -3.60 4.18 -7.49
CA GLU A 28 -2.65 3.60 -6.56
C GLU A 28 -3.08 3.85 -5.12
N ALA A 29 -3.34 5.10 -4.75
CA ALA A 29 -3.89 5.42 -3.43
C ALA A 29 -5.20 4.64 -3.15
N ALA A 30 -6.06 4.45 -4.16
CA ALA A 30 -7.27 3.64 -4.01
C ALA A 30 -6.98 2.16 -3.73
N ASP A 31 -5.95 1.58 -4.34
CA ASP A 31 -5.56 0.19 -4.09
C ASP A 31 -4.89 0.00 -2.73
N SER A 32 -4.07 0.96 -2.28
CA SER A 32 -3.51 0.93 -0.93
C SER A 32 -4.63 1.02 0.11
N GLN A 33 -5.59 1.92 -0.11
CA GLN A 33 -6.73 2.09 0.78
C GLN A 33 -7.64 0.86 0.81
N LYS A 34 -7.85 0.20 -0.34
CA LYS A 34 -8.55 -1.10 -0.40
C LYS A 34 -7.81 -2.15 0.40
N ALA A 35 -6.48 -2.19 0.30
CA ALA A 35 -5.68 -3.16 1.03
C ALA A 35 -5.80 -2.95 2.55
N ILE A 36 -5.67 -1.71 3.02
CA ILE A 36 -5.84 -1.33 4.43
C ILE A 36 -7.24 -1.71 4.93
N THR A 37 -8.28 -1.36 4.16
CA THR A 37 -9.67 -1.66 4.54
C THR A 37 -9.92 -3.16 4.59
N GLY A 38 -9.40 -3.90 3.62
CA GLY A 38 -9.48 -5.36 3.57
C GLY A 38 -8.76 -6.02 4.75
N ALA A 39 -7.56 -5.54 5.09
CA ALA A 39 -6.79 -6.05 6.21
C ALA A 39 -7.49 -5.79 7.56
N ARG A 40 -8.07 -4.59 7.76
CA ARG A 40 -8.87 -4.28 8.96
C ARG A 40 -10.10 -5.17 9.08
N ARG A 41 -10.79 -5.45 7.97
CA ARG A 41 -11.93 -6.39 7.95
C ARG A 41 -11.49 -7.81 8.28
N LEU A 42 -10.36 -8.27 7.74
CA LEU A 42 -9.80 -9.59 8.04
C LEU A 42 -9.42 -9.71 9.51
N HIS A 43 -8.79 -8.68 10.09
CA HIS A 43 -8.52 -8.61 11.52
C HIS A 43 -9.81 -8.70 12.35
N GLY A 44 -10.86 -7.95 11.99
CA GLY A 44 -12.17 -8.02 12.65
C GLY A 44 -12.82 -9.41 12.56
N SER A 45 -12.45 -10.22 11.57
CA SER A 45 -12.87 -11.62 11.45
C SER A 45 -11.94 -12.63 12.13
N GLY A 46 -10.91 -12.18 12.85
CA GLY A 46 -9.91 -13.03 13.50
C GLY A 46 -8.84 -13.59 12.56
N GLN A 47 -8.88 -13.27 11.27
CA GLN A 47 -7.93 -13.75 10.25
C GLN A 47 -6.67 -12.87 10.19
N ILE A 48 -5.94 -12.78 11.31
CA ILE A 48 -4.78 -11.89 11.46
C ILE A 48 -3.69 -12.20 10.42
N SER A 49 -3.34 -13.48 10.23
CA SER A 49 -2.29 -13.87 9.27
C SER A 49 -2.61 -13.43 7.85
N ARG A 50 -3.87 -13.59 7.40
CA ARG A 50 -4.31 -13.14 6.07
C ARG A 50 -4.29 -11.62 5.94
N ALA A 51 -4.67 -10.89 7.00
CA ALA A 51 -4.60 -9.44 7.01
C ALA A 51 -3.15 -8.94 6.83
N LEU A 52 -2.21 -9.58 7.53
CA LEU A 52 -0.79 -9.25 7.43
C LEU A 52 -0.20 -9.60 6.07
N THR A 53 -0.49 -10.79 5.52
CA THR A 53 -0.05 -11.18 4.17
C THR A 53 -0.56 -10.22 3.10
N LEU A 54 -1.80 -9.76 3.23
CA LEU A 54 -2.39 -8.81 2.30
C LEU A 54 -1.67 -7.45 2.34
N LEU A 55 -1.35 -6.95 3.54
CA LEU A 55 -0.59 -5.72 3.70
C LEU A 55 0.85 -5.86 3.25
N GLU A 56 1.49 -7.00 3.51
CA GLU A 56 2.85 -7.29 3.05
C GLU A 56 2.94 -7.30 1.53
N ALA A 57 1.99 -7.94 0.85
CA ALA A 57 1.92 -7.89 -0.62
C ALA A 57 1.74 -6.45 -1.13
N ALA A 58 0.88 -5.67 -0.48
CA ALA A 58 0.68 -4.27 -0.85
C ALA A 58 1.94 -3.43 -0.65
N ILE A 59 2.65 -3.60 0.47
CA ILE A 59 3.93 -2.92 0.77
C ILE A 59 5.00 -3.34 -0.24
N ALA A 60 5.08 -4.61 -0.62
CA ALA A 60 6.05 -5.07 -1.62
C ALA A 60 5.84 -4.40 -2.99
N HIS A 61 4.60 -4.07 -3.32
CA HIS A 61 4.27 -3.31 -4.53
C HIS A 61 4.47 -1.80 -4.36
N ARG A 62 4.28 -1.26 -3.16
CA ARG A 62 4.38 0.18 -2.84
C ARG A 62 5.07 0.42 -1.51
N PRO A 63 6.40 0.25 -1.46
CA PRO A 63 7.15 0.47 -0.23
C PRO A 63 7.12 1.93 0.20
N GLU A 64 6.88 2.88 -0.71
CA GLU A 64 6.80 4.31 -0.45
C GLU A 64 5.53 4.74 0.32
N ASP A 65 4.49 3.91 0.34
CA ASP A 65 3.22 4.27 0.97
C ASP A 65 3.24 3.95 2.48
N GLU A 66 3.63 4.95 3.27
CA GLU A 66 3.67 4.89 4.72
C GLU A 66 2.34 4.44 5.37
N ALA A 67 1.19 4.65 4.71
CA ALA A 67 -0.10 4.24 5.27
C ALA A 67 -0.23 2.72 5.36
N LEU A 68 0.36 1.97 4.41
CA LEU A 68 0.38 0.52 4.43
C LEU A 68 1.22 -0.02 5.59
N TRP A 69 2.38 0.60 5.83
CA TRP A 69 3.26 0.27 6.94
C TRP A 69 2.59 0.50 8.29
N VAL A 70 2.00 1.69 8.47
CA VAL A 70 1.28 2.04 9.70
C VAL A 70 0.08 1.10 9.92
N ALA A 71 -0.68 0.75 8.87
CA ALA A 71 -1.76 -0.21 8.98
C ALA A 71 -1.26 -1.61 9.40
N ARG A 72 -0.10 -2.06 8.89
CA ARG A 72 0.51 -3.34 9.30
C ARG A 72 0.91 -3.30 10.77
N LEU A 73 1.55 -2.22 11.20
CA LEU A 73 1.94 -1.99 12.59
C LEU A 73 0.72 -1.91 13.53
N GLU A 74 -0.37 -1.28 13.10
CA GLU A 74 -1.62 -1.23 13.86
C GLU A 74 -2.19 -2.63 14.09
N ILE A 75 -2.28 -3.46 13.05
CA ILE A 75 -2.77 -4.84 13.16
C ILE A 75 -1.86 -5.66 14.08
N LEU A 76 -0.54 -5.51 13.98
CA LEU A 76 0.41 -6.20 14.86
C LEU A 76 0.28 -5.75 16.32
N SER A 77 0.04 -4.46 16.55
CA SER A 77 -0.24 -3.90 17.88
C SER A 77 -1.51 -4.50 18.48
N LEU A 78 -2.61 -4.55 17.72
CA LEU A 78 -3.88 -5.14 18.15
C LEU A 78 -3.75 -6.65 18.40
N ALA A 79 -2.97 -7.36 17.58
CA ALA A 79 -2.68 -8.77 17.74
C ALA A 79 -1.66 -9.07 18.86
N SER A 80 -1.10 -8.05 19.52
CA SER A 80 -0.05 -8.18 20.55
C SER A 80 1.20 -8.94 20.06
N LEU A 81 1.50 -8.89 18.76
CA LEU A 81 2.65 -9.55 18.13
C LEU A 81 3.89 -8.66 18.20
N ARG A 82 4.49 -8.56 19.39
CA ARG A 82 5.57 -7.61 19.69
C ARG A 82 6.85 -7.83 18.87
N ALA A 83 7.26 -9.09 18.66
CA ALA A 83 8.47 -9.42 17.92
C ALA A 83 8.36 -8.99 16.44
N GLU A 84 7.25 -9.36 15.80
CA GLU A 84 6.95 -8.97 14.43
C GLU A 84 6.80 -7.45 14.29
N PHE A 85 6.16 -6.80 15.26
CA PHE A 85 6.05 -5.35 15.29
C PHE A 85 7.42 -4.68 15.23
N LEU A 86 8.37 -5.10 16.07
CA LEU A 86 9.72 -4.53 16.07
C LEU A 86 10.48 -4.77 14.76
N SER A 87 10.32 -5.95 14.15
CA SER A 87 10.93 -6.21 12.85
C SER A 87 10.38 -5.25 11.79
N VAL A 88 9.06 -5.07 11.74
CA VAL A 88 8.43 -4.16 10.78
C VAL A 88 8.78 -2.70 11.06
N VAL A 89 8.95 -2.29 12.32
CA VAL A 89 9.42 -0.93 12.65
C VAL A 89 10.82 -0.68 12.12
N ARG A 90 11.74 -1.64 12.26
CA ARG A 90 13.09 -1.52 11.69
C ARG A 90 13.00 -1.34 10.18
N ASP A 91 12.25 -2.20 9.50
CA ASP A 91 12.11 -2.16 8.05
C ASP A 91 11.43 -0.84 7.59
N PHE A 92 10.49 -0.30 8.38
CA PHE A 92 9.86 1.00 8.15
C PHE A 92 10.86 2.16 8.30
N VAL A 93 11.68 2.17 9.36
CA VAL A 93 12.71 3.19 9.58
C VAL A 93 13.75 3.17 8.44
N ASP A 94 14.15 1.99 7.99
CA ASP A 94 15.11 1.83 6.89
C ASP A 94 14.54 2.33 5.55
N ALA A 95 13.24 2.10 5.30
CA ALA A 95 12.58 2.59 4.10
C ALA A 95 12.20 4.08 4.17
N HIS A 96 11.93 4.61 5.36
CA HIS A 96 11.35 5.95 5.59
C HIS A 96 12.05 6.73 6.72
N PRO A 97 13.35 7.03 6.60
CA PRO A 97 14.13 7.60 7.70
C PRO A 97 13.67 8.98 8.16
N ASP A 98 12.99 9.74 7.29
CA ASP A 98 12.52 11.10 7.56
C ASP A 98 10.98 11.17 7.75
N SER A 99 10.30 10.04 7.93
CA SER A 99 8.84 10.03 8.02
C SER A 99 8.33 10.82 9.23
N PRO A 100 7.34 11.71 9.06
CA PRO A 100 6.70 12.37 10.18
C PRO A 100 5.81 11.42 11.01
N ARG A 101 5.56 10.19 10.52
CA ARG A 101 4.66 9.22 11.17
C ARG A 101 5.32 8.38 12.25
N PHE A 102 6.61 8.58 12.55
CA PHE A 102 7.26 7.92 13.69
C PHE A 102 6.53 8.14 15.01
N GLY A 103 5.92 9.31 15.21
CA GLY A 103 5.10 9.58 16.40
C GLY A 103 3.92 8.60 16.53
N GLU A 104 3.28 8.24 15.42
CA GLU A 104 2.18 7.27 15.38
C GLU A 104 2.69 5.85 15.68
N VAL A 105 3.82 5.45 15.10
CA VAL A 105 4.46 4.16 15.37
C VAL A 105 4.81 4.01 16.85
N VAL A 106 5.36 5.06 17.47
CA VAL A 106 5.67 5.08 18.91
C VAL A 106 4.39 5.00 19.75
N ASN A 107 3.30 5.64 19.34
CA ASN A 107 2.02 5.53 20.02
C ASN A 107 1.43 4.11 19.93
N LEU A 108 1.58 3.43 18.80
CA LEU A 108 1.19 2.02 18.64
C LEU A 108 2.02 1.11 19.53
N TRP A 109 3.32 1.39 19.69
CA TRP A 109 4.18 0.65 20.62
C TRP A 109 3.74 0.80 22.09
N LYS A 110 3.32 1.99 22.50
CA LYS A 110 2.83 2.24 23.87
C LYS A 110 1.53 1.49 24.20
N ARG A 111 0.79 1.01 23.21
CA ARG A 111 -0.45 0.23 23.41
C ARG A 111 -0.18 -1.21 23.82
N PHE A 112 1.05 -1.71 23.65
CA PHE A 112 1.38 -3.04 24.13
C PHE A 112 1.33 -3.05 25.67
N PRO A 113 0.67 -4.05 26.28
CA PRO A 113 0.67 -4.18 27.72
C PRO A 113 2.12 -4.34 28.19
N VAL A 114 2.56 -3.44 29.08
CA VAL A 114 3.81 -3.63 29.80
C VAL A 114 3.55 -4.78 30.77
N THR A 115 3.93 -6.00 30.37
CA THR A 115 3.97 -7.12 31.30
C THR A 115 5.05 -6.81 32.33
N VAL A 116 4.62 -6.22 33.45
CA VAL A 116 5.42 -6.16 34.67
C VAL A 116 5.41 -7.58 35.21
N SER A 117 6.50 -8.32 34.98
CA SER A 117 6.78 -9.56 35.70
C SER A 117 7.36 -9.24 37.07
#